data_AF-A0A7V5G709-F1
#
_entry.id   AF-A0A7V5G709-F1
#
_cell.length_a   1.000
_cell.length_b   1.000
_cell.length_c   1.000
_cell.angle_alpha   90.00
_cell.angle_beta   90.00
_cell.angle_gamma   90.00
#
_symmetry.space_group_name_H-M   'P 1'
#
loop_
_entity.id
_entity.type
_entity.pdbx_description
1 polymer ?
#
loop_
_entity_poly.entity_id
_entity_poly.type
_entity_poly.pdbx_seq_one_letter_code
_entity_poly.pdbx_strand_id
1 'polypeptide(L)'
;MRLGLYILASIILMVAVGIFVYTINPSDFSYNLMGIQILLPIAVWITIPMFILMVASLVHMMFYGTKNFFKFRKWESDSDSLNNALYWSILNEPKPQRFNLPKLKETANILQVSNIKVKGTVDGVSEKLQSALNIINEIDKGECIDFKDKKLAHILSKNNPLVIKNQINCLKKDENFIEEVLQSKDKYSDTIFEKALKQFAKTTTFTKAIKYSK
;
A
#
# COMPACT_ATOMS: atom_id res chain seq x y z
N MET A 1 -27.55 -9.35 8.56
CA MET A 1 -28.38 -8.80 9.65
C MET A 1 -27.46 -7.99 10.56
N ARG A 2 -27.85 -6.77 11.00
CA ARG A 2 -27.02 -6.02 11.96
C ARG A 2 -26.98 -6.82 13.28
N LEU A 3 -25.80 -7.01 13.88
CA LEU A 3 -25.62 -7.84 15.08
C LEU A 3 -26.61 -7.48 16.20
N GLY A 4 -26.88 -6.17 16.37
CA GLY A 4 -27.85 -5.68 17.36
C GLY A 4 -29.29 -6.12 17.11
N LEU A 5 -29.74 -6.21 15.84
CA LEU A 5 -31.08 -6.70 15.51
C LEU A 5 -31.22 -8.19 15.81
N TYR A 6 -30.15 -8.97 15.57
CA TYR A 6 -30.14 -10.40 15.88
C TYR A 6 -30.28 -10.62 17.39
N ILE A 7 -29.45 -9.95 18.20
CA ILE A 7 -29.49 -10.06 19.67
C ILE A 7 -30.87 -9.67 20.20
N LEU A 8 -31.41 -8.54 19.75
CA LEU A 8 -32.72 -8.05 20.19
C LEU A 8 -33.84 -9.03 19.82
N ALA A 9 -33.86 -9.54 18.58
CA ALA A 9 -34.85 -10.52 18.15
C ALA A 9 -34.74 -11.84 18.93
N SER A 10 -33.53 -12.32 19.19
CA SER A 10 -33.30 -13.54 19.98
C SER A 10 -33.73 -13.39 21.44
N ILE A 11 -33.50 -12.24 22.06
CA ILE A 11 -33.98 -11.96 23.43
C ILE A 11 -35.50 -11.91 23.47
N ILE A 12 -36.14 -11.20 22.53
CA ILE A 12 -37.61 -11.12 22.45
C ILE A 12 -38.21 -12.52 22.27
N LEU A 13 -37.63 -13.34 21.39
CA LEU A 13 -38.08 -14.71 21.17
C LEU A 13 -37.96 -15.55 22.45
N MET A 14 -36.83 -15.45 23.16
CA MET A 14 -36.60 -16.19 24.40
C MET A 14 -37.58 -15.79 25.51
N VAL A 15 -37.88 -14.48 25.64
CA VAL A 15 -38.89 -13.98 26.58
C VAL A 15 -40.28 -14.47 26.20
N ALA A 16 -40.66 -14.39 24.92
CA ALA A 16 -41.95 -14.85 24.44
C ALA A 16 -42.15 -16.35 24.69
N VAL A 17 -41.13 -17.18 24.42
CA VAL A 17 -41.17 -18.62 24.70
C VAL A 17 -41.23 -18.87 26.22
N GLY A 18 -40.45 -18.15 27.02
CA GLY A 18 -40.46 -18.30 28.48
C GLY A 18 -41.84 -18.00 29.08
N ILE A 19 -42.47 -16.89 28.67
CA ILE A 19 -43.84 -16.54 29.07
C ILE A 19 -44.81 -17.63 28.63
N PHE A 20 -44.74 -18.06 27.37
CA PHE A 20 -45.63 -19.08 26.82
C PHE A 20 -45.54 -20.41 27.59
N VAL A 21 -44.33 -20.90 27.86
CA VAL A 21 -44.13 -22.13 28.65
C VAL A 21 -44.67 -21.97 30.06
N TYR A 22 -44.42 -20.83 30.72
CA TYR A 22 -44.90 -20.59 32.07
C TYR A 22 -46.43 -20.57 32.15
N THR A 23 -47.11 -20.02 31.14
CA THR A 23 -48.58 -20.03 31.10
C THR A 23 -49.19 -21.42 30.96
N ILE A 24 -48.50 -22.34 30.27
CA ILE A 24 -48.98 -23.72 30.07
C ILE A 24 -48.60 -24.60 31.26
N ASN A 25 -47.39 -24.43 31.78
CA ASN A 25 -46.87 -25.24 32.88
C ASN A 25 -46.11 -24.35 33.88
N PRO A 26 -46.80 -23.82 34.90
CA PRO A 26 -46.20 -22.96 35.93
C PRO A 26 -45.47 -23.77 37.02
N SER A 27 -45.35 -25.10 36.88
CA SER A 27 -44.71 -25.91 37.91
C SER A 27 -43.19 -25.76 37.92
N ASP A 28 -42.63 -26.03 39.10
CA ASP A 28 -41.20 -26.02 39.34
C ASP A 28 -40.60 -27.42 39.14
N PHE A 29 -39.38 -27.45 38.59
CA PHE A 29 -38.59 -28.65 38.47
C PHE A 29 -37.34 -28.57 39.34
N SER A 30 -37.18 -29.53 40.25
CA SER A 30 -35.99 -29.65 41.08
C SER A 30 -34.96 -30.57 40.44
N TYR A 31 -33.75 -30.08 40.22
CA TYR A 31 -32.62 -30.89 39.78
C TYR A 31 -31.53 -30.88 40.84
N ASN A 32 -31.11 -32.07 41.30
CA ASN A 32 -30.02 -32.21 42.26
C ASN A 32 -28.69 -32.33 41.50
N LEU A 33 -27.85 -31.30 41.60
CA LEU A 33 -26.51 -31.29 41.02
C LEU A 33 -25.48 -31.12 42.14
N MET A 34 -24.56 -32.07 42.29
CA MET A 34 -23.49 -32.04 43.29
C MET A 34 -23.97 -31.75 44.73
N GLY A 35 -25.11 -32.32 45.14
CA GLY A 35 -25.66 -32.16 46.49
C GLY A 35 -26.41 -30.84 46.73
N ILE A 36 -26.48 -29.95 45.75
CA ILE A 36 -27.29 -28.72 45.80
C ILE A 36 -28.59 -28.95 45.02
N GLN A 37 -29.73 -28.70 45.67
CA GLN A 37 -31.04 -28.76 45.02
C GLN A 37 -31.31 -27.43 44.31
N ILE A 38 -31.32 -27.46 42.98
CA ILE A 38 -31.66 -26.30 42.15
C ILE A 38 -33.15 -26.41 41.80
N LEU A 39 -33.96 -25.56 42.42
CA LEU A 39 -35.39 -25.45 42.13
C LEU A 39 -35.63 -24.28 41.18
N LEU A 40 -36.03 -24.59 39.95
CA LEU A 40 -36.27 -23.59 38.90
C LEU A 40 -37.58 -23.91 38.17
N PRO A 41 -38.34 -22.89 37.72
CA PRO A 41 -39.51 -23.09 36.87
C PRO A 41 -39.14 -23.83 35.59
N ILE A 42 -40.04 -24.68 35.09
CA ILE A 42 -39.84 -25.41 33.82
C ILE A 42 -39.57 -24.44 32.65
N ALA A 43 -40.17 -23.26 32.67
CA ALA A 43 -39.90 -22.19 31.70
C ALA A 43 -38.40 -21.80 31.61
N VAL A 44 -37.70 -21.78 32.74
CA VAL A 44 -36.26 -21.47 32.78
C VAL A 44 -35.46 -22.62 32.16
N TRP A 45 -35.80 -23.86 32.50
CA TRP A 45 -35.15 -25.04 31.92
C TRP A 45 -35.28 -25.12 30.40
N ILE A 46 -36.41 -24.68 29.83
CA ILE A 46 -36.63 -24.66 28.38
C ILE A 46 -35.90 -23.50 27.69
N THR A 47 -35.74 -22.36 28.37
CA THR A 47 -35.05 -21.18 27.79
C THR A 47 -33.52 -21.29 27.84
N ILE A 48 -32.95 -22.08 28.75
CA ILE A 48 -31.49 -22.29 28.86
C ILE A 48 -30.87 -22.81 27.54
N PRO A 49 -31.37 -23.90 26.91
CA PRO A 49 -30.86 -24.35 25.61
C PRO A 49 -30.93 -23.26 24.52
N MET A 50 -31.98 -22.43 24.51
CA MET A 50 -32.10 -21.32 23.55
C MET A 50 -31.03 -20.25 23.78
N PHE A 51 -30.76 -19.93 25.05
CA PHE A 51 -29.68 -19.01 25.40
C PHE A 51 -28.31 -19.53 24.96
N ILE A 52 -28.03 -20.82 25.19
CA ILE A 52 -26.78 -21.45 24.75
C ILE A 52 -26.62 -21.36 23.23
N LEU A 53 -27.69 -21.63 22.46
CA LEU A 53 -27.66 -21.49 21.00
C LEU A 53 -27.41 -20.04 20.55
N MET A 54 -28.01 -19.05 21.22
CA MET A 54 -27.76 -17.63 20.95
C MET A 54 -26.29 -17.25 21.22
N VAL A 55 -25.69 -17.75 22.31
CA VAL A 55 -24.27 -17.50 22.59
C VAL A 55 -23.39 -18.17 21.53
N ALA A 56 -23.67 -19.42 21.16
CA ALA A 56 -22.91 -20.14 20.14
C ALA A 56 -22.96 -19.44 18.77
N SER A 57 -24.11 -18.92 18.36
CA SER A 57 -24.24 -18.18 17.12
C SER A 57 -23.50 -16.84 17.14
N LEU A 58 -23.49 -16.13 18.28
CA LEU A 58 -22.73 -14.90 18.45
C LEU A 58 -21.23 -15.15 18.33
N VAL A 59 -20.72 -16.19 19.00
CA VAL A 59 -19.31 -16.62 18.89
C VAL A 59 -18.97 -16.95 17.44
N HIS A 60 -19.83 -17.70 16.75
CA HIS A 60 -19.64 -18.04 15.34
C HIS A 60 -19.58 -16.77 14.47
N MET A 61 -20.54 -15.84 14.60
CA MET A 61 -20.54 -14.59 13.84
C MET A 61 -19.30 -13.74 14.14
N MET A 62 -18.89 -13.63 15.41
CA MET A 62 -17.66 -12.91 15.80
C MET A 62 -16.43 -13.53 15.14
N PHE A 63 -16.30 -14.86 15.17
CA PHE A 63 -15.17 -15.55 14.56
C PHE A 63 -15.04 -15.24 13.06
N TYR A 64 -16.14 -15.34 12.30
CA TYR A 64 -16.13 -15.02 10.87
C TYR A 64 -15.93 -13.51 10.60
N GLY A 65 -16.48 -12.65 11.45
CA GLY A 65 -16.28 -11.20 11.39
C GLY A 65 -14.80 -10.84 11.54
N THR A 66 -14.16 -11.36 12.59
CA THR A 66 -12.73 -11.17 12.85
C THR A 66 -11.87 -11.74 11.73
N LYS A 67 -12.19 -12.93 11.22
CA LYS A 67 -11.48 -13.52 10.07
C LYS A 67 -11.54 -12.63 8.83
N ASN A 68 -12.72 -12.07 8.53
CA ASN A 68 -12.88 -11.19 7.38
C ASN A 68 -12.18 -9.84 7.58
N PHE A 69 -12.19 -9.31 8.81
CA PHE A 69 -11.46 -8.09 9.17
C PHE A 69 -9.95 -8.25 8.92
N PHE A 70 -9.35 -9.36 9.36
CA PHE A 70 -7.93 -9.62 9.09
C PHE A 70 -7.64 -9.78 7.60
N LYS A 71 -8.55 -10.39 6.82
CA LYS A 71 -8.40 -10.51 5.37
C LYS A 71 -8.44 -9.12 4.70
N PHE A 72 -9.39 -8.27 5.08
CA PHE A 72 -9.49 -6.91 4.57
C PHE A 72 -8.26 -6.07 4.93
N ARG A 73 -7.78 -6.16 6.18
CA ARG A 73 -6.56 -5.46 6.60
C ARG A 73 -5.32 -5.89 5.81
N LYS A 74 -5.20 -7.18 5.47
CA LYS A 74 -4.13 -7.67 4.58
C LYS A 74 -4.27 -7.10 3.17
N TRP A 75 -5.49 -7.02 2.65
CA TRP A 75 -5.75 -6.43 1.34
C TRP A 75 -5.35 -4.96 1.28
N GLU A 76 -5.71 -4.18 2.29
CA GLU A 76 -5.35 -2.76 2.38
C GLU A 76 -3.82 -2.57 2.41
N SER A 77 -3.14 -3.29 3.30
CA SER A 77 -1.68 -3.24 3.42
C SER A 77 -0.96 -3.65 2.12
N ASP A 78 -1.51 -4.61 1.40
CA ASP A 78 -0.96 -5.09 0.15
C ASP A 78 -1.23 -4.13 -1.01
N SER A 79 -2.35 -3.41 -0.99
CA SER A 79 -2.67 -2.33 -1.93
C SER A 79 -1.64 -1.19 -1.83
N ASP A 80 -1.27 -0.78 -0.61
CA ASP A 80 -0.20 0.18 -0.38
C ASP A 80 1.16 -0.34 -0.85
N SER A 81 1.44 -1.62 -0.61
CA SER A 81 2.68 -2.27 -1.07
C SER A 81 2.74 -2.32 -2.60
N LEU A 82 1.61 -2.52 -3.27
CA LEU A 82 1.50 -2.50 -4.73
C LEU A 82 1.73 -1.10 -5.29
N ASN A 83 1.11 -0.07 -4.69
CA ASN A 83 1.35 1.34 -5.05
C ASN A 83 2.84 1.70 -4.92
N ASN A 84 3.50 1.22 -3.88
CA ASN A 84 4.94 1.39 -3.71
C ASN A 84 5.75 0.63 -4.76
N ALA A 85 5.40 -0.62 -5.08
CA ALA A 85 6.08 -1.39 -6.13
C ALA A 85 5.98 -0.69 -7.50
N LEU A 86 4.78 -0.19 -7.85
CA LEU A 86 4.56 0.58 -9.08
C LEU A 86 5.38 1.86 -9.11
N TYR A 87 5.41 2.61 -8.00
CA TYR A 87 6.21 3.83 -7.88
C TYR A 87 7.70 3.57 -8.18
N TRP A 88 8.26 2.52 -7.58
CA TRP A 88 9.65 2.14 -7.80
C TRP A 88 9.91 1.66 -9.23
N SER A 89 8.99 0.88 -9.79
CA SER A 89 9.08 0.37 -11.16
C SER A 89 9.00 1.50 -12.21
N ILE A 90 8.15 2.50 -12.00
CA ILE A 90 8.02 3.67 -12.87
C ILE A 90 9.29 4.54 -12.82
N LEU A 91 9.91 4.64 -11.65
CA LEU A 91 11.19 5.35 -11.47
C LEU A 91 12.41 4.58 -11.99
N ASN A 92 12.23 3.44 -12.66
CA ASN A 92 13.30 2.55 -13.13
C ASN A 92 14.24 2.07 -12.00
N GLU A 93 13.73 1.95 -10.78
CA GLU A 93 14.48 1.51 -9.61
C GLU A 93 13.67 0.51 -8.79
N PRO A 94 13.35 -0.66 -9.38
CA PRO A 94 12.46 -1.62 -8.77
C PRO A 94 13.07 -2.14 -7.47
N LYS A 95 12.25 -2.20 -6.41
CA LYS A 95 12.66 -2.64 -5.06
C LYS A 95 11.81 -3.81 -4.60
N PRO A 96 12.38 -4.75 -3.84
CA PRO A 96 11.61 -5.87 -3.31
C PRO A 96 10.54 -5.36 -2.34
N GLN A 97 9.29 -5.77 -2.58
CA GLN A 97 8.15 -5.46 -1.72
C GLN A 97 7.58 -6.76 -1.15
N ARG A 98 7.12 -6.71 0.09
CA ARG A 98 6.50 -7.86 0.75
C ARG A 98 4.99 -7.77 0.60
N PHE A 99 4.39 -8.86 0.12
CA PHE A 99 2.95 -9.01 0.00
C PHE A 99 2.47 -10.13 0.93
N ASN A 100 1.37 -9.88 1.64
CA ASN A 100 0.77 -10.80 2.60
C ASN A 100 -0.14 -11.83 1.92
N LEU A 101 -0.77 -11.45 0.80
CA LEU A 101 -1.68 -12.29 0.03
C LEU A 101 -0.89 -13.07 -1.03
N PRO A 102 -0.88 -14.42 -0.97
CA PRO A 102 -0.09 -15.24 -1.89
C PRO A 102 -0.39 -14.98 -3.37
N LYS A 103 -1.67 -14.89 -3.74
CA LYS A 103 -2.08 -14.65 -5.13
C LYS A 103 -1.63 -13.29 -5.67
N LEU A 104 -1.62 -12.27 -4.82
CA LEU A 104 -1.12 -10.95 -5.23
C LEU A 104 0.40 -10.95 -5.29
N LYS A 105 1.06 -11.64 -4.36
CA LYS A 105 2.52 -11.80 -4.37
C LYS A 105 3.01 -12.41 -5.68
N GLU A 106 2.37 -13.47 -6.15
CA GLU A 106 2.73 -14.15 -7.40
C GLU A 106 2.75 -13.20 -8.60
N THR A 107 1.73 -12.36 -8.73
CA THR A 107 1.63 -11.40 -9.85
C THR A 107 2.49 -10.16 -9.64
N ALA A 108 2.53 -9.61 -8.42
CA ALA A 108 3.25 -8.38 -8.11
C ALA A 108 4.78 -8.56 -8.03
N ASN A 109 5.29 -9.79 -7.88
CA ASN A 109 6.72 -10.06 -7.90
C ASN A 109 7.39 -9.62 -9.21
N ILE A 110 6.67 -9.63 -10.34
CA ILE A 110 7.22 -9.15 -11.62
C ILE A 110 7.64 -7.68 -11.55
N LEU A 111 6.91 -6.87 -10.78
CA LEU A 111 7.18 -5.44 -10.60
C LEU A 111 8.50 -5.17 -9.88
N GLN A 112 9.02 -6.16 -9.15
CA GLN A 112 10.30 -6.06 -8.43
C GLN A 112 11.51 -6.24 -9.36
N VAL A 113 11.29 -6.66 -10.60
CA VAL A 113 12.34 -6.86 -11.61
C VAL A 113 12.04 -6.16 -12.93
N SER A 114 10.86 -5.54 -13.07
CA SER A 114 10.43 -4.86 -14.29
C SER A 114 10.39 -3.35 -14.13
N ASN A 115 10.59 -2.64 -15.24
CA ASN A 115 10.40 -1.20 -15.33
C ASN A 115 9.14 -0.90 -16.14
N ILE A 116 8.27 -0.03 -15.61
CA ILE A 116 7.03 0.36 -16.29
C ILE A 116 7.22 1.70 -16.99
N LYS A 117 6.88 1.73 -18.28
CA LYS A 117 6.75 2.97 -19.04
C LYS A 117 5.29 3.24 -19.31
N VAL A 118 4.80 4.36 -18.80
CA VAL A 118 3.42 4.80 -19.03
C VAL A 118 3.37 5.57 -20.34
N LYS A 119 2.40 5.23 -21.21
CA LYS A 119 2.12 5.97 -22.44
C LYS A 119 0.74 6.62 -22.30
N GLY A 120 0.71 7.94 -22.14
CA GLY A 120 -0.53 8.72 -21.97
C GLY A 120 -0.75 9.25 -20.55
N THR A 121 -1.92 9.83 -20.33
CA THR A 121 -2.37 10.33 -19.02
C THR A 121 -3.18 9.27 -18.28
N VAL A 122 -2.97 9.17 -16.97
CA VAL A 122 -3.69 8.23 -16.10
C VAL A 122 -4.28 9.04 -14.95
N ASP A 123 -5.59 8.95 -14.77
CA ASP A 123 -6.32 9.61 -13.69
C ASP A 123 -6.63 8.63 -12.54
N GLY A 124 -6.91 9.17 -11.35
CA GLY A 124 -7.30 8.38 -10.18
C GLY A 124 -6.18 7.58 -9.52
N VAL A 125 -4.92 7.93 -9.79
CA VAL A 125 -3.75 7.33 -9.12
C VAL A 125 -3.44 8.02 -7.79
N SER A 126 -2.69 7.34 -6.92
CA SER A 126 -2.22 7.96 -5.67
C SER A 126 -1.38 9.21 -5.93
N GLU A 127 -1.42 10.18 -5.01
CA GLU A 127 -0.63 11.43 -5.11
C GLU A 127 0.86 11.16 -5.32
N LYS A 128 1.38 10.11 -4.70
CA LYS A 128 2.76 9.65 -4.84
C LYS A 128 3.07 9.17 -6.26
N LEU A 129 2.16 8.46 -6.91
CA LEU A 129 2.32 8.04 -8.31
C LEU A 129 2.15 9.22 -9.25
N GLN A 130 1.17 10.10 -9.01
CA GLN A 130 0.95 11.28 -9.84
C GLN A 130 2.18 12.18 -9.88
N SER A 131 2.80 12.43 -8.72
CA SER A 131 4.03 13.23 -8.64
C SER A 131 5.19 12.60 -9.41
N ALA A 132 5.37 11.28 -9.33
CA ALA A 132 6.38 10.57 -10.12
C ALA A 132 6.12 10.67 -11.64
N LEU A 133 4.87 10.50 -12.07
CA LEU A 133 4.49 10.61 -13.48
C LEU A 133 4.70 12.03 -14.01
N ASN A 134 4.40 13.06 -13.23
CA ASN A 134 4.63 14.45 -13.62
C ASN A 134 6.13 14.72 -13.83
N ILE A 135 6.99 14.26 -12.92
CA ILE A 135 8.46 14.39 -13.05
C ILE A 135 8.95 13.68 -14.32
N ILE A 136 8.47 12.47 -14.60
CA ILE A 136 8.86 11.72 -15.80
C ILE A 136 8.39 12.45 -17.06
N ASN A 137 7.16 12.97 -17.08
CA ASN A 137 6.63 13.74 -18.20
C ASN A 137 7.43 15.03 -18.45
N GLU A 138 7.85 15.73 -17.41
CA GLU A 138 8.71 16.92 -17.53
C GLU A 138 10.09 16.56 -18.11
N ILE A 139 10.73 15.48 -17.62
CA ILE A 139 12.00 14.97 -18.18
C ILE A 139 11.81 14.53 -19.64
N ASP A 140 10.68 13.92 -19.97
CA ASP A 140 10.37 13.46 -21.33
C ASP A 140 10.15 14.64 -22.30
N LYS A 141 9.62 15.76 -21.82
CA LYS A 141 9.49 17.03 -22.56
C LYS A 141 10.82 17.76 -22.77
N GLY A 142 11.91 17.31 -22.12
CA GLY A 142 13.22 17.94 -22.24
C GLY A 142 13.50 19.01 -21.16
N GLU A 143 12.68 19.10 -20.12
CA GLU A 143 12.95 19.97 -18.98
C GLU A 143 14.14 19.45 -18.15
N CYS A 144 14.86 20.38 -17.52
CA CYS A 144 15.90 20.09 -16.55
C CYS A 144 15.29 20.26 -15.15
N ILE A 145 15.22 19.17 -14.39
CA ILE A 145 14.62 19.15 -13.06
C ILE A 145 15.72 18.94 -12.01
N ASP A 146 15.71 19.72 -10.94
CA ASP A 146 16.56 19.43 -9.78
C ASP A 146 15.94 18.29 -8.94
N PHE A 147 16.63 17.15 -8.90
CA PHE A 147 16.24 16.01 -8.09
C PHE A 147 16.38 16.24 -6.57
N LYS A 148 17.15 17.25 -6.14
CA LYS A 148 17.29 17.62 -4.72
C LYS A 148 15.98 18.18 -4.18
N ASP A 149 15.38 19.12 -4.92
CA ASP A 149 14.10 19.75 -4.56
C ASP A 149 12.96 18.74 -4.47
N LYS A 150 13.00 17.69 -5.31
CA LYS A 150 12.01 16.61 -5.32
C LYS A 150 12.33 15.46 -4.36
N LYS A 151 13.38 15.56 -3.53
CA LYS A 151 13.86 14.51 -2.60
C LYS A 151 14.22 13.18 -3.28
N LEU A 152 14.46 13.18 -4.59
CA LEU A 152 14.81 12.00 -5.39
C LEU A 152 16.33 11.77 -5.47
N ALA A 153 17.13 12.78 -5.13
CA ALA A 153 18.59 12.73 -5.26
C ALA A 153 19.27 11.61 -4.46
N HIS A 154 18.74 11.26 -3.29
CA HIS A 154 19.28 10.16 -2.45
C HIS A 154 18.66 8.80 -2.77
N ILE A 155 17.62 8.80 -3.60
CA ILE A 155 16.77 7.67 -3.85
C ILE A 155 17.13 6.99 -5.17
N LEU A 156 17.49 7.80 -6.18
CA LEU A 156 17.80 7.33 -7.51
C LEU A 156 19.28 7.03 -7.66
N SER A 157 19.60 5.84 -8.16
CA SER A 157 20.96 5.44 -8.47
C SER A 157 21.56 6.31 -9.59
N LYS A 158 22.87 6.59 -9.54
CA LYS A 158 23.56 7.41 -10.57
C LYS A 158 23.42 6.87 -11.99
N ASN A 159 23.32 5.54 -12.13
CA ASN A 159 23.17 4.84 -13.41
C ASN A 159 21.70 4.69 -13.84
N ASN A 160 20.75 5.26 -13.09
CA ASN A 160 19.34 5.17 -13.42
C ASN A 160 19.07 5.89 -14.77
N PRO A 161 18.34 5.27 -15.72
CA PRO A 161 18.02 5.87 -17.00
C PRO A 161 17.36 7.26 -16.91
N LEU A 162 16.53 7.51 -15.89
CA LEU A 162 15.89 8.81 -15.69
C LEU A 162 16.89 9.89 -15.30
N VAL A 163 17.86 9.54 -14.45
CA VAL A 163 18.91 10.47 -14.01
C VAL A 163 19.79 10.87 -15.19
N ILE A 164 20.21 9.88 -15.98
CA ILE A 164 21.00 10.10 -17.20
C ILE A 164 20.24 10.97 -18.19
N LYS A 165 18.94 10.71 -18.40
CA LYS A 165 18.11 11.50 -19.32
C LYS A 165 17.97 12.95 -18.87
N ASN A 166 17.70 13.17 -17.57
CA ASN A 166 17.59 14.52 -17.02
C ASN A 166 18.94 15.28 -17.13
N GLN A 167 20.07 14.64 -16.81
CA GLN A 167 21.39 15.24 -16.97
C GLN A 167 21.66 15.65 -18.43
N ILE A 168 21.25 14.83 -19.41
CA ILE A 168 21.36 15.19 -20.83
C ILE A 168 20.49 16.40 -21.18
N ASN A 169 19.29 16.52 -20.60
CA ASN A 169 18.45 17.70 -20.82
C ASN A 169 19.07 18.95 -20.22
N CYS A 170 19.61 18.86 -18.99
CA CYS A 170 20.31 19.96 -18.32
C CYS A 170 21.54 20.43 -19.13
N LEU A 171 22.34 19.50 -19.66
CA LEU A 171 23.48 19.83 -20.54
C LEU A 171 23.08 20.58 -21.83
N LYS A 172 21.83 20.45 -22.28
CA LYS A 172 21.33 21.17 -23.46
C LYS A 172 20.77 22.55 -23.13
N LYS A 173 20.25 22.75 -21.91
CA LYS A 173 19.58 23.99 -21.51
C LYS A 173 20.49 24.95 -20.74
N ASP A 174 21.42 24.45 -19.94
CA ASP A 174 22.25 25.24 -19.04
C ASP A 174 23.75 25.05 -19.34
N GLU A 175 24.41 26.13 -19.76
CA GLU A 175 25.85 26.15 -20.02
C GLU A 175 26.68 26.06 -18.72
N ASN A 176 26.15 26.55 -17.60
CA ASN A 176 26.84 26.48 -16.30
C ASN A 176 26.90 25.03 -15.78
N PHE A 177 25.87 24.25 -16.07
CA PHE A 177 25.83 22.83 -15.73
C PHE A 177 26.94 22.04 -16.45
N ILE A 178 27.33 22.45 -17.66
CA ILE A 178 28.47 21.85 -18.38
C ILE A 178 29.76 22.05 -17.59
N GLU A 179 30.01 23.26 -17.07
CA GLU A 179 31.19 23.55 -16.27
C GLU A 179 31.20 22.78 -14.93
N GLU A 180 30.04 22.62 -14.28
CA GLU A 180 29.91 21.81 -13.05
C GLU A 180 30.24 20.32 -13.30
N VAL A 181 29.73 19.76 -14.39
CA VAL A 181 30.00 18.36 -14.79
C VAL A 181 31.48 18.15 -15.08
N LEU A 182 32.14 19.11 -15.72
CA LEU A 182 33.57 19.03 -16.03
C LEU A 182 34.44 19.12 -14.78
N GLN A 183 34.05 19.93 -13.78
CA GLN A 183 34.77 20.06 -12.50
C GLN A 183 34.60 18.84 -11.59
N SER A 184 33.49 18.11 -11.70
CA SER A 184 33.12 17.04 -10.78
C SER A 184 33.01 15.68 -11.47
N LYS A 185 34.05 15.27 -12.22
CA LYS A 185 34.09 14.01 -13.00
C LYS A 185 33.62 12.78 -12.21
N ASP A 186 34.04 12.65 -10.94
CA ASP A 186 33.73 11.48 -10.09
C ASP A 186 32.23 11.37 -9.71
N LYS A 187 31.45 12.43 -9.91
CA LYS A 187 30.02 12.46 -9.55
C LYS A 187 29.12 12.00 -10.69
N TYR A 188 29.59 12.04 -11.94
CA TYR A 188 28.81 11.75 -13.13
C TYR A 188 29.30 10.48 -13.84
N SER A 189 28.46 9.89 -14.69
CA SER A 189 28.87 8.74 -15.50
C SER A 189 29.75 9.20 -16.68
N ASP A 190 30.66 8.33 -17.12
CA ASP A 190 31.60 8.64 -18.21
C ASP A 190 30.89 9.10 -19.49
N THR A 191 29.72 8.51 -19.78
CA THR A 191 28.91 8.84 -20.96
C THR A 191 28.36 10.27 -20.94
N ILE A 192 28.07 10.80 -19.75
CA ILE A 192 27.60 12.17 -19.56
C ILE A 192 28.78 13.14 -19.65
N PHE A 193 29.91 12.77 -19.06
CA PHE A 193 31.14 13.56 -19.11
C PHE A 193 31.64 13.74 -20.56
N GLU A 194 31.65 12.69 -21.38
CA GLU A 194 32.01 12.80 -22.80
C GLU A 194 31.06 13.71 -23.60
N LYS A 195 29.75 13.65 -23.30
CA LYS A 195 28.77 14.52 -23.94
C LYS A 195 28.93 15.97 -23.51
N ALA A 196 29.20 16.21 -22.22
CA ALA A 196 29.51 17.53 -21.69
C ALA A 196 30.78 18.09 -22.35
N LEU A 197 31.86 17.30 -22.46
CA LEU A 197 33.10 17.67 -23.15
C LEU A 197 32.85 18.05 -24.61
N LYS A 198 32.11 17.22 -25.36
CA LYS A 198 31.77 17.50 -26.76
C LYS A 198 30.94 18.76 -26.93
N GLN A 199 30.01 19.02 -26.02
CA GLN A 199 29.20 20.23 -26.04
C GLN A 199 30.04 21.45 -25.69
N PHE A 200 30.83 21.38 -24.61
CA PHE A 200 31.76 22.41 -24.17
C PHE A 200 32.74 22.81 -25.27
N ALA A 201 33.33 21.83 -25.96
CA ALA A 201 34.28 22.05 -27.06
C ALA A 201 33.65 22.77 -28.27
N LYS A 202 32.32 22.71 -28.43
CA LYS A 202 31.60 23.39 -29.52
C LYS A 202 31.18 24.81 -29.18
N THR A 203 30.83 25.09 -27.92
CA THR A 203 30.34 26.41 -27.48
C THR A 203 31.42 27.33 -26.90
N THR A 204 32.57 26.80 -26.51
CA THR A 204 33.53 27.56 -25.68
C THR A 204 34.66 28.23 -26.47
N THR A 205 35.07 29.42 -26.00
CA THR A 205 36.26 30.15 -26.45
C THR A 205 37.55 29.53 -25.89
N PHE A 206 38.62 29.47 -26.69
CA PHE A 206 39.91 28.81 -26.39
C PHE A 206 40.48 29.05 -24.98
N THR A 207 40.28 30.25 -24.41
CA THR A 207 40.77 30.65 -23.08
C THR A 207 40.18 29.85 -21.92
N LYS A 208 38.91 29.43 -22.01
CA LYS A 208 38.25 28.62 -20.98
C LYS A 208 38.62 27.13 -21.09
N ALA A 209 38.93 26.65 -22.28
CA ALA A 209 39.32 25.26 -22.52
C ALA A 209 40.68 24.89 -21.89
N ILE A 210 41.62 25.84 -21.83
CA ILE A 210 42.93 25.67 -21.17
C ILE A 210 42.79 25.33 -19.68
N LYS A 211 41.73 25.80 -19.01
CA LYS A 211 41.50 25.59 -17.57
C LYS A 211 41.22 24.12 -17.22
N TYR A 212 40.84 23.30 -18.19
CA TYR A 212 40.45 21.91 -18.02
C TYR A 212 41.40 20.92 -18.73
N SER A 213 42.55 21.38 -19.27
CA SER A 213 43.53 20.54 -19.98
C SER A 213 44.76 20.13 -19.14
N LYS A 214 44.75 20.41 -17.83
CA LYS A 214 45.71 19.86 -16.87
C LYS A 214 45.09 18.68 -16.14
#